data_AF-A0A518BW99-F1
#
_entry.id   AF-A0A518BW99-F1
#
_cell.length_a   1.000
_cell.length_b   1.000
_cell.length_c   1.000
_cell.angle_alpha   90.00
_cell.angle_beta   90.00
_cell.angle_gamma   90.00
#
_symmetry.space_group_name_H-M   'P 1'
#
loop_
_entity.id
_entity.type
_entity.pdbx_description
1 polymer ?
#
loop_
_entity_poly.entity_id
_entity_poly.type
_entity_poly.pdbx_seq_one_letter_code
_entity_poly.pdbx_strand_id
1 'polypeptide(L)'
;MTQVEQEAEWFDPGLSFGCTQCGNCCTGPTGFVWFTPEEGQAIAKELGIDVETFKTEYAVKKMGRWSLAEVKRGHLYDCVFLTWNEDHTKAGCSIYNVRPTQCRTWPFWPSNLKSQIGWDLAARHCPGMRLGGQFVPSDQIRIQRDRSDPRL
;
A
#
# COMPACT_ATOMS: atom_id res chain seq x y z
N MET A 1 -35.95 -14.45 8.03
CA MET A 1 -34.51 -14.70 7.79
C MET A 1 -34.20 -14.09 6.44
N THR A 2 -33.80 -12.83 6.41
CA THR A 2 -33.46 -12.12 5.17
C THR A 2 -32.12 -12.67 4.68
N GLN A 3 -32.17 -13.45 3.60
CA GLN A 3 -30.97 -13.79 2.85
C GLN A 3 -30.44 -12.49 2.24
N VAL A 4 -29.27 -12.06 2.70
CA VAL A 4 -28.53 -10.98 2.05
C VAL A 4 -27.91 -11.60 0.81
N GLU A 5 -28.58 -11.45 -0.33
CA GLU A 5 -27.96 -11.72 -1.62
C GLU A 5 -26.83 -10.69 -1.79
N GLN A 6 -25.59 -11.12 -1.59
CA GLN A 6 -24.43 -10.30 -1.96
C GLN A 6 -24.44 -10.20 -3.49
N GLU A 7 -24.59 -8.98 -4.01
CA GLU A 7 -24.39 -8.72 -5.44
C GLU A 7 -23.01 -9.23 -5.86
N ALA A 8 -22.97 -9.97 -6.97
CA ALA A 8 -21.74 -10.55 -7.49
C ALA A 8 -20.74 -9.42 -7.81
N GLU A 9 -19.55 -9.50 -7.22
CA GLU A 9 -18.49 -8.53 -7.48
C GLU A 9 -17.71 -8.97 -8.73
N TRP A 10 -17.27 -8.04 -9.57
CA TRP A 10 -16.59 -8.40 -10.84
C TRP A 10 -15.31 -9.23 -10.64
N PHE A 11 -14.70 -9.13 -9.45
CA PHE A 11 -13.52 -9.88 -9.05
C PHE A 11 -13.85 -11.18 -8.31
N ASP A 12 -15.11 -11.64 -8.29
CA ASP A 12 -15.53 -12.92 -7.72
C ASP A 12 -14.67 -14.12 -8.17
N PRO A 13 -14.24 -14.20 -9.45
CA PRO A 13 -13.31 -15.25 -9.90
C PRO A 13 -11.93 -15.22 -9.24
N GLY A 14 -11.60 -14.18 -8.48
CA GLY A 14 -10.27 -13.91 -7.94
C GLY A 14 -9.42 -13.05 -8.87
N LEU A 15 -8.27 -12.60 -8.34
CA LEU A 15 -7.30 -11.76 -9.06
C LEU A 15 -5.89 -12.24 -8.75
N SER A 16 -4.94 -11.94 -9.63
CA SER A 16 -3.52 -12.25 -9.42
C SER A 16 -2.75 -11.03 -8.98
N PHE A 17 -1.93 -11.17 -7.93
CA PHE A 17 -0.98 -10.14 -7.53
C PHE A 17 0.26 -10.75 -6.88
N GLY A 18 1.43 -10.20 -7.22
CA GLY A 18 2.67 -10.46 -6.51
C GLY A 18 3.55 -9.22 -6.53
N CYS A 19 3.99 -8.74 -5.36
CA CYS A 19 4.91 -7.60 -5.30
C CYS A 19 6.24 -7.97 -5.96
N THR A 20 6.57 -7.31 -7.07
CA THR A 20 7.83 -7.51 -7.82
C THR A 20 8.96 -6.63 -7.33
N GLN A 21 8.76 -5.90 -6.22
CA GLN A 21 9.72 -4.91 -5.72
C GLN A 21 10.10 -3.87 -6.79
N CYS A 22 9.13 -3.42 -7.59
CA CYS A 22 9.33 -2.42 -8.63
C CYS A 22 9.41 -0.98 -8.09
N GLY A 23 8.97 -0.72 -6.85
CA GLY A 23 8.98 0.62 -6.25
C GLY A 23 7.83 1.53 -6.70
N ASN A 24 7.06 1.17 -7.73
CA ASN A 24 6.06 2.05 -8.35
C ASN A 24 4.90 2.49 -7.44
N CYS A 25 4.59 1.74 -6.37
CA CYS A 25 3.61 2.16 -5.37
C CYS A 25 4.20 3.02 -4.25
N CYS A 26 5.52 3.20 -4.22
CA CYS A 26 6.29 3.94 -3.22
C CYS A 26 6.95 5.21 -3.78
N THR A 27 6.84 5.47 -5.09
CA THR A 27 7.35 6.67 -5.76
C THR A 27 6.28 7.22 -6.70
N GLY A 28 6.37 8.51 -7.05
CA GLY A 28 5.49 9.11 -8.04
C GLY A 28 5.19 10.58 -7.77
N PRO A 29 4.00 11.07 -8.19
CA PRO A 29 3.44 12.32 -7.66
C PRO A 29 3.27 12.24 -6.14
N THR A 30 3.15 13.40 -5.49
CA THR A 30 2.89 13.45 -4.04
C THR A 30 1.60 12.69 -3.68
N GLY A 31 1.65 11.99 -2.55
CA GLY A 31 0.55 11.22 -2.01
C GLY A 31 0.66 11.07 -0.49
N PHE A 32 -0.20 10.21 0.07
CA PHE A 32 -0.22 9.95 1.50
C PHE A 32 -0.21 8.45 1.78
N VAL A 33 0.69 8.05 2.67
CA VAL A 33 0.72 6.73 3.29
C VAL A 33 0.31 6.89 4.74
N TRP A 34 -0.99 6.81 5.00
CA TRP A 34 -1.56 6.94 6.33
C TRP A 34 -1.20 5.73 7.20
N PHE A 35 -0.98 5.99 8.49
CA PHE A 35 -0.77 4.94 9.48
C PHE A 35 -1.53 5.24 10.77
N THR A 36 -1.88 4.18 11.48
CA THR A 36 -2.50 4.21 12.82
C THR A 36 -1.45 4.43 13.92
N PRO A 37 -1.83 4.88 15.12
CA PRO A 37 -0.90 4.97 16.25
C PRO A 37 -0.13 3.66 16.51
N GLU A 38 -0.79 2.52 16.38
CA GLU A 38 -0.23 1.19 16.59
C GLU A 38 0.80 0.84 15.51
N GLU A 39 0.52 1.15 14.25
CA GLU A 39 1.48 0.99 13.15
C GLU A 39 2.69 1.92 13.34
N GLY A 40 2.46 3.16 13.78
CA GLY A 40 3.55 4.09 14.11
C GLY A 40 4.47 3.56 15.21
N GLN A 41 3.89 2.94 16.25
CA GLN A 41 4.66 2.26 17.31
C GLN A 41 5.46 1.08 16.76
N ALA A 42 4.86 0.27 15.89
CA ALA A 42 5.54 -0.87 15.27
C ALA A 42 6.71 -0.42 14.39
N ILE A 43 6.54 0.66 13.62
CA ILE A 43 7.59 1.24 12.77
C ILE A 43 8.72 1.79 13.63
N ALA A 44 8.42 2.59 14.66
CA ALA A 44 9.43 3.13 15.56
C ALA A 44 10.26 2.01 16.21
N LYS A 45 9.59 0.92 16.64
CA LYS A 45 10.25 -0.27 17.20
C LYS A 45 11.17 -0.96 16.19
N GLU A 46 10.73 -1.16 14.94
CA GLU A 46 11.57 -1.74 13.87
C GLU A 46 12.82 -0.89 13.61
N LEU A 47 12.69 0.42 13.70
CA LEU A 47 13.79 1.38 13.53
C LEU A 47 14.70 1.50 14.78
N GLY A 48 14.30 0.94 15.92
CA GLY A 48 15.05 1.05 17.17
C GLY A 48 15.02 2.45 17.81
N ILE A 49 14.00 3.26 17.51
CA ILE A 49 13.82 4.62 18.02
C ILE A 49 12.48 4.75 18.76
N ASP A 50 12.31 5.83 19.53
CA ASP A 50 11.02 6.14 20.12
C ASP A 50 10.03 6.74 19.11
N VAL A 51 8.76 6.72 19.47
CA VAL A 51 7.64 7.12 18.59
C VAL A 51 7.68 8.61 18.23
N GLU A 52 8.14 9.48 19.12
CA GLU A 52 8.18 10.92 18.86
C GLU A 52 9.33 11.26 17.92
N THR A 53 10.48 10.60 18.06
CA THR A 53 11.57 10.67 17.08
C THR A 53 11.09 10.16 15.72
N PHE A 54 10.40 9.01 15.66
CA PHE A 54 9.83 8.51 14.40
C PHE A 54 8.89 9.52 13.75
N LYS A 55 7.94 10.10 14.50
CA LYS A 55 6.98 11.07 13.96
C LYS A 55 7.66 12.34 13.45
N THR A 56 8.73 12.78 14.13
CA THR A 56 9.47 13.98 13.77
C THR A 56 10.30 13.78 12.51
N GLU A 57 10.98 12.65 12.39
CA GLU A 57 11.96 12.43 11.31
C GLU A 57 11.37 11.76 10.07
N TYR A 58 10.34 10.91 10.23
CA TYR A 58 9.86 10.02 9.16
C TYR A 58 8.37 10.18 8.85
N ALA A 59 7.66 11.08 9.52
CA ALA A 59 6.23 11.30 9.30
C ALA A 59 5.89 12.79 9.12
N VAL A 60 4.72 13.03 8.58
CA VAL A 60 4.15 14.36 8.43
C VAL A 60 2.67 14.33 8.81
N LYS A 61 2.23 15.35 9.55
CA LYS A 61 0.81 15.51 9.88
C LYS A 61 0.10 16.26 8.75
N LYS A 62 -0.91 15.63 8.15
CA LYS A 62 -1.70 16.16 7.04
C LYS A 62 -3.18 15.87 7.30
N MET A 63 -4.03 16.88 7.16
CA MET A 63 -5.48 16.73 7.35
C MET A 63 -5.86 16.07 8.70
N GLY A 64 -5.12 16.40 9.76
CA GLY A 64 -5.34 15.84 11.11
C GLY A 64 -4.78 14.43 11.34
N ARG A 65 -4.28 13.74 10.31
CA ARG A 65 -3.75 12.38 10.37
C ARG A 65 -2.23 12.35 10.11
N TRP A 66 -1.57 11.28 10.54
CA TRP A 66 -0.16 11.07 10.27
C TRP A 66 0.03 10.25 8.99
N SER A 67 0.85 10.75 8.09
CA SER A 67 1.34 10.06 6.90
C SER A 67 2.85 9.85 7.01
N LEU A 68 3.39 8.79 6.41
CA LEU A 68 4.82 8.72 6.16
C LEU A 68 5.27 9.92 5.33
N ALA A 69 6.48 10.41 5.61
CA ALA A 69 7.08 11.51 4.88
C ALA A 69 7.50 11.09 3.46
N GLU A 70 7.61 12.09 2.60
CA GLU A 70 8.09 11.94 1.23
C GLU A 70 9.44 12.66 1.05
N VAL A 71 10.34 12.06 0.29
CA VAL A 71 11.64 12.61 -0.10
C VAL A 71 11.59 12.97 -1.57
N LYS A 72 11.84 14.24 -1.90
CA LYS A 72 11.83 14.71 -3.29
C LYS A 72 13.01 14.13 -4.07
N ARG A 73 12.73 13.49 -5.21
CA ARG A 73 13.70 12.94 -6.16
C ARG A 73 13.40 13.46 -7.57
N GLY A 74 14.08 14.55 -7.96
CA GLY A 74 13.81 15.24 -9.23
C GLY A 74 12.38 15.77 -9.28
N HIS A 75 11.57 15.24 -10.20
CA HIS A 75 10.14 15.58 -10.36
C HIS A 75 9.19 14.64 -9.59
N LEU A 76 9.73 13.62 -8.93
CA LEU A 76 8.98 12.62 -8.18
C LEU A 76 9.21 12.76 -6.67
N TYR A 77 8.40 12.05 -5.91
CA TYR A 77 8.43 11.97 -4.46
C TYR A 77 8.45 10.50 -4.06
N ASP A 78 9.50 10.11 -3.35
CA ASP A 78 9.68 8.76 -2.83
C ASP A 78 9.17 8.71 -1.39
N CYS A 79 8.56 7.61 -0.99
CA CYS A 79 8.37 7.31 0.43
C CYS A 79 9.74 7.33 1.14
N VAL A 80 9.82 7.91 2.34
CA VAL A 80 11.07 8.00 3.12
C VAL A 80 11.77 6.65 3.37
N PHE A 81 11.01 5.54 3.34
CA PHE A 81 11.54 4.19 3.53
C PHE A 81 11.78 3.40 2.22
N LEU A 82 11.60 4.02 1.06
CA LEU A 82 11.94 3.41 -0.22
C LEU A 82 13.46 3.30 -0.35
N THR A 83 13.95 2.09 -0.59
CA THR A 83 15.36 1.81 -0.84
C THR A 83 15.54 1.31 -2.27
N TRP A 84 16.75 1.46 -2.80
CA TRP A 84 17.15 0.91 -4.10
C TRP A 84 18.44 0.13 -3.94
N ASN A 85 18.63 -0.91 -4.74
CA ASN A 85 19.94 -1.53 -4.90
C ASN A 85 20.89 -0.59 -5.68
N GLU A 86 22.17 -0.93 -5.70
CA GLU A 86 23.24 -0.05 -6.23
C GLU A 86 23.04 0.38 -7.69
N ASP A 87 22.50 -0.50 -8.53
CA ASP A 87 22.25 -0.23 -9.95
C ASP A 87 20.85 0.38 -10.22
N HIS A 88 20.07 0.66 -9.17
CA HIS A 88 18.72 1.23 -9.24
C HIS A 88 17.71 0.40 -10.06
N THR A 89 17.93 -0.91 -10.20
CA THR A 89 17.00 -1.80 -10.94
C THR A 89 15.95 -2.47 -10.04
N LYS A 90 16.18 -2.53 -8.73
CA LYS A 90 15.33 -3.22 -7.78
C LYS A 90 15.08 -2.36 -6.55
N ALA A 91 13.80 -2.14 -6.24
CA ALA A 91 13.39 -1.41 -5.06
C ALA A 91 13.38 -2.32 -3.80
N GLY A 92 13.33 -1.68 -2.64
CA GLY A 92 13.09 -2.31 -1.36
C GLY A 92 12.34 -1.37 -0.43
N CYS A 93 12.02 -1.85 0.76
CA CYS A 93 11.44 -1.04 1.82
C CYS A 93 12.20 -1.36 3.10
N SER A 94 12.80 -0.35 3.73
CA SER A 94 13.59 -0.57 4.96
C SER A 94 12.72 -1.00 6.16
N ILE A 95 11.40 -0.81 6.08
CA ILE A 95 10.43 -1.21 7.11
C ILE A 95 9.47 -2.31 6.61
N TYR A 96 9.91 -3.17 5.68
CA TYR A 96 9.04 -4.10 4.94
C TYR A 96 8.10 -4.94 5.84
N ASN A 97 8.60 -5.40 6.99
CA ASN A 97 7.86 -6.28 7.91
C ASN A 97 6.74 -5.55 8.67
N VAL A 98 6.89 -4.25 8.87
CA VAL A 98 5.97 -3.40 9.66
C VAL A 98 5.29 -2.34 8.79
N ARG A 99 5.23 -2.57 7.47
CA ARG A 99 4.55 -1.67 6.53
C ARG A 99 3.13 -1.35 6.99
N PRO A 100 2.69 -0.08 6.89
CA PRO A 100 1.30 0.28 7.15
C PRO A 100 0.33 -0.58 6.33
N THR A 101 -0.88 -0.75 6.84
CA THR A 101 -1.93 -1.55 6.22
C THR A 101 -2.21 -1.08 4.81
N GLN A 102 -2.24 0.23 4.56
CA GLN A 102 -2.36 0.80 3.22
C GLN A 102 -1.30 0.24 2.25
N CYS A 103 -0.04 0.14 2.65
CA CYS A 103 1.01 -0.46 1.82
C CYS A 103 0.86 -1.97 1.66
N ARG A 104 0.42 -2.67 2.71
CA ARG A 104 0.26 -4.15 2.71
C ARG A 104 -0.90 -4.62 1.84
N THR A 105 -1.95 -3.83 1.72
CA THR A 105 -3.18 -4.17 0.99
C THR A 105 -3.17 -3.69 -0.45
N TRP A 106 -2.14 -2.98 -0.90
CA TRP A 106 -1.95 -2.75 -2.33
C TRP A 106 -1.88 -4.09 -3.08
N PRO A 107 -2.59 -4.28 -4.20
CA PRO A 107 -3.40 -3.33 -4.97
C PRO A 107 -4.90 -3.39 -4.68
N PHE A 108 -5.35 -4.14 -3.67
CA PHE A 108 -6.76 -4.43 -3.36
C PHE A 108 -7.49 -3.28 -2.65
N TRP A 109 -7.06 -2.04 -2.87
CA TRP A 109 -7.75 -0.87 -2.32
C TRP A 109 -9.15 -0.74 -2.95
N PRO A 110 -10.15 -0.21 -2.20
CA PRO A 110 -11.49 0.03 -2.71
C PRO A 110 -11.52 0.81 -4.03
N SER A 111 -10.61 1.77 -4.21
CA SER A 111 -10.49 2.56 -5.44
C SER A 111 -10.15 1.72 -6.66
N ASN A 112 -9.28 0.74 -6.50
CA ASN A 112 -8.82 -0.14 -7.58
C ASN A 112 -9.86 -1.23 -7.87
N LEU A 113 -10.52 -1.73 -6.83
CA LEU A 113 -11.55 -2.78 -6.93
C LEU A 113 -12.93 -2.26 -7.36
N LYS A 114 -13.12 -0.94 -7.46
CA LYS A 114 -14.42 -0.35 -7.86
C LYS A 114 -14.92 -0.86 -9.21
N SER A 115 -14.02 -1.16 -10.14
CA SER A 115 -14.34 -1.73 -11.45
C SER A 115 -13.11 -2.38 -12.09
N GLN A 116 -13.34 -3.24 -13.09
CA GLN A 116 -12.25 -3.81 -13.89
C GLN A 116 -11.37 -2.73 -14.53
N ILE A 117 -11.96 -1.61 -14.96
CA ILE A 117 -11.22 -0.46 -15.50
C ILE A 117 -10.29 0.14 -14.43
N GLY A 118 -10.76 0.29 -13.18
CA GLY A 118 -9.93 0.78 -12.07
C GLY A 118 -8.74 -0.13 -11.81
N TRP A 119 -8.97 -1.44 -11.83
CA TRP A 119 -7.91 -2.44 -11.69
C TRP A 119 -6.90 -2.37 -12.83
N ASP A 120 -7.36 -2.29 -14.08
CA ASP A 120 -6.50 -2.22 -15.26
C ASP A 120 -5.66 -0.94 -15.29
N LEU A 121 -6.21 0.19 -14.82
CA LEU A 121 -5.46 1.44 -14.67
C LEU A 121 -4.34 1.30 -13.62
N ALA A 122 -4.63 0.72 -12.46
CA ALA A 122 -3.60 0.43 -11.45
C ALA A 122 -2.54 -0.54 -11.99
N ALA A 123 -2.94 -1.54 -12.78
CA ALA A 123 -2.04 -2.52 -13.39
C ALA A 123 -1.07 -1.92 -14.41
N ARG A 124 -1.36 -0.74 -14.99
CA ARG A 124 -0.40 -0.01 -15.85
C ARG A 124 0.84 0.44 -15.09
N HIS A 125 0.69 0.70 -13.80
CA HIS A 125 1.77 1.16 -12.92
C HIS A 125 2.37 0.03 -12.09
N CYS A 126 1.74 -1.15 -12.02
CA CYS A 126 2.25 -2.26 -11.22
C CYS A 126 2.40 -3.54 -12.06
N PRO A 127 3.64 -3.92 -12.45
CA PRO A 127 3.87 -5.15 -13.20
C PRO A 127 3.40 -6.41 -12.45
N GLY A 128 3.41 -6.38 -11.12
CA GLY A 128 2.92 -7.46 -10.26
C GLY A 128 1.44 -7.80 -10.40
N MET A 129 0.64 -6.93 -11.01
CA MET A 129 -0.78 -7.17 -11.31
C MET A 129 -1.00 -7.87 -12.65
N ARG A 130 0.04 -7.96 -13.51
CA ARG A 130 -0.05 -8.52 -14.88
C ARG A 130 0.84 -9.73 -15.08
N LEU A 131 1.96 -9.83 -14.35
CA LEU A 131 2.96 -10.87 -14.50
C LEU A 131 2.71 -12.03 -13.52
N GLY A 132 1.75 -12.90 -13.83
CA GLY A 132 1.66 -14.23 -13.20
C GLY A 132 1.71 -14.21 -11.67
N GLY A 133 1.20 -13.15 -11.04
CA GLY A 133 1.19 -13.01 -9.60
C GLY A 133 0.41 -14.14 -8.94
N GLN A 134 0.66 -14.37 -7.66
CA GLN A 134 -0.06 -15.39 -6.91
C GLN A 134 -1.57 -15.16 -7.04
N PHE A 135 -2.30 -16.22 -7.34
CA PHE A 135 -3.76 -16.17 -7.37
C PHE A 135 -4.29 -15.87 -5.98
N VAL A 136 -5.15 -14.85 -5.87
CA VAL A 136 -5.80 -14.43 -4.64
C VAL A 136 -7.31 -14.65 -4.80
N PRO A 137 -7.91 -15.53 -4.00
CA PRO A 137 -9.35 -15.77 -4.04
C PRO A 137 -10.13 -14.56 -3.51
N SER A 138 -11.37 -14.40 -3.96
CA SER A 138 -12.17 -13.19 -3.74
C SER A 138 -12.50 -12.92 -2.26
N ASP A 139 -12.57 -13.94 -1.41
CA ASP A 139 -12.68 -13.81 0.05
C ASP A 139 -11.45 -13.10 0.66
N GLN A 140 -10.24 -13.47 0.24
CA GLN A 140 -9.00 -12.81 0.68
C GLN A 140 -8.90 -11.38 0.14
N ILE A 141 -9.38 -11.13 -1.08
CA ILE A 141 -9.45 -9.78 -1.65
C ILE A 141 -10.35 -8.89 -0.79
N ARG A 142 -11.53 -9.37 -0.38
CA ARG A 142 -12.45 -8.65 0.51
C ARG A 142 -11.81 -8.34 1.85
N ILE A 143 -11.16 -9.33 2.49
CA ILE A 143 -10.45 -9.12 3.76
C ILE A 143 -9.40 -8.01 3.64
N GLN A 144 -8.62 -8.00 2.55
CA GLN A 144 -7.59 -6.98 2.32
C GLN A 144 -8.20 -5.61 2.02
N ARG A 145 -9.24 -5.55 1.19
CA ARG A 145 -9.99 -4.34 0.88
C ARG A 145 -10.54 -3.70 2.15
N ASP A 146 -11.23 -4.49 2.98
CA ASP A 146 -11.91 -4.00 4.17
C ASP A 146 -10.88 -3.49 5.20
N ARG A 147 -9.73 -4.16 5.35
CA ARG A 147 -8.60 -3.65 6.16
C ARG A 147 -8.03 -2.33 5.66
N SER A 148 -8.11 -2.09 4.36
CA SER A 148 -7.53 -0.88 3.74
C SER A 148 -8.47 0.32 3.75
N ASP A 149 -9.74 0.13 4.12
CA ASP A 149 -10.72 1.20 4.13
C ASP A 149 -10.40 2.17 5.27
N PRO A 150 -10.02 3.42 4.98
CA PRO A 150 -9.69 4.40 6.00
C PRO A 150 -10.90 4.89 6.81
N ARG A 151 -12.12 4.39 6.51
CA ARG A 151 -13.37 4.68 7.23
C ARG A 151 -13.68 3.66 8.33
N LEU A 152 -12.94 2.55 8.39
CA LEU A 152 -12.97 1.60 9.50
C LEU A 152 -11.92 1.96 10.55
#